data_AF-A0A4Q3G211-F1
#
_entry.id   AF-A0A4Q3G211-F1
#
_cell.length_a   1.000
_cell.length_b   1.000
_cell.length_c   1.000
_cell.angle_alpha   90.00
_cell.angle_beta   90.00
_cell.angle_gamma   90.00
#
_symmetry.space_group_name_H-M   'P 1'
#
loop_
_entity.id
_entity.type
_entity.pdbx_description
1 polymer ?
#
loop_
_entity_poly.entity_id
_entity_poly.type
_entity_poly.pdbx_seq_one_letter_code
_entity_poly.pdbx_strand_id
1 'polypeptide(L)' 'HARVRIRYCDLDGVLQEEESDGLRAVCHQHEIDQLDGVFWIQRLSRLKRERIIRKFAKLSRA' A
#
# COMPACT_ATOMS: atom_id res chain seq x y z
N HIS A 1 -1.86 -3.45 16.89
CA HIS A 1 -1.74 -4.42 15.79
C HIS A 1 -2.77 -4.07 14.73
N ALA A 2 -2.40 -4.04 13.45
CA ALA A 2 -3.36 -3.82 12.37
C ALA A 2 -4.28 -5.05 12.24
N ARG A 3 -5.57 -4.83 11.96
CA ARG A 3 -6.55 -5.88 11.68
C ARG A 3 -7.52 -5.36 10.63
N VAL A 4 -7.79 -6.17 9.60
CA VAL A 4 -8.72 -5.84 8.51
C VAL A 4 -9.55 -7.05 8.15
N ARG A 5 -10.73 -6.80 7.60
CA ARG A 5 -11.53 -7.80 6.90
C ARG A 5 -11.68 -7.34 5.46
N ILE A 6 -11.25 -8.16 4.53
CA ILE A 6 -11.24 -7.85 3.10
C ILE A 6 -12.18 -8.78 2.35
N ARG A 7 -12.61 -8.33 1.17
CA ARG A 7 -13.38 -9.11 0.21
C ARG A 7 -12.72 -8.98 -1.15
N TYR A 8 -12.55 -10.08 -1.85
CA TYR A 8 -11.93 -10.12 -3.19
C TYR A 8 -12.55 -11.25 -4.01
N CYS A 9 -12.37 -11.21 -5.33
CA CYS A 9 -12.64 -12.37 -6.18
C CYS A 9 -11.35 -13.15 -6.39
N ASP A 10 -11.42 -14.47 -6.27
CA ASP A 10 -10.31 -15.33 -6.67
C ASP A 10 -10.16 -15.41 -8.20
N LEU A 11 -9.21 -16.23 -8.65
CA LEU A 11 -8.92 -16.39 -10.08
C LEU A 11 -10.07 -17.02 -10.87
N ASP A 12 -10.97 -17.73 -10.20
CA ASP A 12 -12.17 -18.33 -10.79
C ASP A 12 -13.38 -17.37 -10.75
N GLY A 13 -13.19 -16.16 -10.21
CA GLY A 13 -14.23 -15.13 -10.08
C GLY A 13 -15.15 -15.34 -8.88
N VAL A 14 -14.84 -16.30 -8.00
CA VAL A 14 -15.65 -16.57 -6.80
C VAL A 14 -15.30 -15.57 -5.71
N LEU A 15 -16.33 -15.03 -5.06
CA LEU A 15 -16.18 -14.06 -4.00
C LEU A 15 -15.66 -14.73 -2.71
N GLN A 16 -14.58 -14.18 -2.18
CA GLN A 16 -13.95 -14.60 -0.94
C GLN A 16 -13.99 -13.48 0.09
N GLU A 17 -14.02 -13.84 1.37
CA GLU A 17 -13.83 -12.94 2.51
C GLU A 17 -12.73 -13.48 3.43
N GLU A 18 -11.81 -12.62 3.86
CA GLU A 18 -10.68 -13.01 4.73
C GLU A 18 -10.48 -11.97 5.84
N GLU A 19 -10.27 -12.45 7.08
CA GLU A 19 -9.74 -11.63 8.16
C GLU A 19 -8.22 -11.76 8.23
N SER A 20 -7.54 -10.63 8.36
CA SER A 20 -6.08 -10.59 8.47
C SER A 20 -5.64 -9.69 9.60
N ASP A 21 -4.51 -10.01 10.20
CA ASP A 21 -3.87 -9.20 11.22
C ASP A 21 -2.37 -8.98 10.94
N GLY A 22 -1.73 -8.18 11.80
CA GLY A 22 -0.29 -8.00 11.82
C GLY A 22 0.25 -7.47 10.49
N LEU A 23 1.31 -8.11 9.99
CA LEU A 23 1.95 -7.72 8.74
C LEU A 23 1.03 -7.94 7.54
N ARG A 24 0.27 -9.04 7.52
CA ARG A 24 -0.66 -9.36 6.42
C ARG A 24 -1.73 -8.29 6.27
N ALA A 25 -2.30 -7.82 7.38
CA ALA A 25 -3.24 -6.70 7.36
C ALA A 25 -2.64 -5.41 6.80
N VAL A 26 -1.37 -5.12 7.10
CA VAL A 26 -0.67 -3.94 6.56
C VAL A 26 -0.43 -4.10 5.06
N CYS A 27 0.00 -5.28 4.60
CA CYS A 27 0.18 -5.56 3.18
C CYS A 27 -1.14 -5.41 2.41
N HIS A 28 -2.24 -5.98 2.89
CA HIS A 28 -3.54 -5.82 2.22
C HIS A 28 -3.93 -4.35 2.05
N GLN A 29 -3.82 -3.54 3.11
CA GLN A 29 -4.09 -2.11 3.02
C GLN A 29 -3.15 -1.39 2.04
N HIS A 30 -1.88 -1.77 2.02
CA HIS A 30 -0.90 -1.20 1.10
C HIS A 30 -1.24 -1.47 -0.36
N GLU A 31 -1.56 -2.71 -0.71
CA GLU A 31 -1.90 -3.06 -2.08
C GLU A 31 -3.25 -2.45 -2.51
N ILE A 32 -4.24 -2.42 -1.62
CA ILE A 32 -5.54 -1.76 -1.87
C ILE A 32 -5.33 -0.25 -2.14
N ASP A 33 -4.55 0.43 -1.28
CA ASP A 33 -4.16 1.83 -1.47
C ASP A 33 -3.53 2.03 -2.87
N GLN A 34 -2.65 1.13 -3.31
CA GLN A 34 -2.03 1.23 -4.64
C GLN A 34 -3.05 1.08 -5.78
N LEU A 35 -4.02 0.16 -5.66
CA LEU A 35 -5.10 0.01 -6.65
C LEU A 35 -5.95 1.28 -6.77
N ASP A 36 -6.15 2.00 -5.66
CA ASP A 36 -6.85 3.29 -5.61
C ASP A 36 -5.96 4.48 -6.02
N GLY A 37 -4.70 4.25 -6.41
CA GLY A 37 -3.73 5.30 -6.74
C GLY A 37 -3.25 6.10 -5.53
N VAL A 38 -3.52 5.62 -4.32
CA VAL A 38 -3.07 6.20 -3.06
C VAL A 38 -1.73 5.60 -2.68
N PHE A 39 -0.66 6.40 -2.80
CA PHE A 39 0.67 5.94 -2.39
C PHE A 39 0.98 6.41 -0.97
N TRP A 40 1.59 5.55 -0.16
CA TRP A 40 1.97 5.89 1.23
C TRP A 40 2.81 7.18 1.33
N ILE A 41 3.55 7.55 0.28
CA ILE A 41 4.31 8.79 0.23
C ILE A 41 3.43 10.05 0.35
N GLN A 42 2.14 9.97 -0.01
CA GLN A 42 1.17 11.05 0.14
C GLN A 42 0.79 11.26 1.61
N ARG A 43 0.91 10.21 2.43
CA ARG A 43 0.64 10.25 3.88
C ARG A 43 1.81 10.84 4.68
N LEU A 44 2.96 11.10 4.04
CA LEU A 44 4.10 11.76 4.68
C LEU A 44 3.93 13.28 4.74
N SER A 45 4.56 13.90 5.74
CA SER A 45 4.70 15.36 5.74
C SER A 45 5.45 15.85 4.51
N ARG A 46 5.13 17.06 4.04
CA ARG A 46 5.70 17.68 2.83
C ARG A 46 7.22 17.56 2.78
N LEU A 47 7.92 17.90 3.87
CA LEU A 47 9.38 17.87 3.94
C LEU A 47 9.96 16.44 3.78
N LYS A 48 9.32 15.43 4.40
CA LYS A 48 9.74 14.02 4.28
C LYS A 48 9.53 13.52 2.86
N ARG A 49 8.37 13.83 2.27
CA ARG A 49 8.01 13.48 0.89
C ARG A 49 9.03 14.03 -0.11
N GLU A 50 9.33 15.32 -0.05
CA GLU A 50 10.31 15.96 -0.93
C GLU A 50 11.71 15.37 -0.80
N ARG A 51 12.15 15.06 0.44
CA ARG A 51 13.47 14.45 0.68
C ARG A 51 13.60 13.11 -0.02
N ILE A 52 12.55 12.28 0.06
CA ILE A 52 12.52 10.96 -0.57
C ILE A 52 12.52 11.10 -2.09
N ILE A 53 11.68 11.97 -2.65
CA ILE A 53 11.62 12.23 -4.10
C ILE A 53 12.99 12.68 -4.62
N ARG A 54 13.66 13.63 -3.95
CA ARG A 54 15.02 14.08 -4.32
C ARG A 54 16.04 12.94 -4.30
N LYS A 55 15.97 12.06 -3.30
CA LYS A 55 16.86 10.89 -3.19
C LYS A 55 16.64 9.91 -4.35
N PHE A 56 15.38 9.60 -4.67
CA PHE A 56 15.05 8.72 -5.80
C PHE A 56 15.46 9.30 -7.14
N ALA A 57 15.21 10.59 -7.38
CA ALA A 57 15.62 11.26 -8.62
C ALA A 57 17.15 11.28 -8.83
N LYS A 58 17.93 11.27 -7.74
CA LYS A 58 19.40 11.12 -7.82
C LYS A 58 19.79 9.69 -8.18
N LEU A 59 19.14 8.69 -7.59
CA LEU A 59 19.41 7.27 -7.87
C LEU A 59 19.02 6.87 -9.30
N SER A 60 17.95 7.44 -9.85
CA SER A 60 17.48 7.13 -11.20
C SER A 60 18.31 7.77 -12.31
N ARG A 61 19.26 8.66 -11.97
CA ARG A 61 20.18 9.32 -12.91
C ARG A 61 21.57 8.67 -12.95
N ALA A 62 21.81 7.71 -12.06
CA ALA A 62 23.01 6.89 -12.02
C ALA A 62 22.73 5.57 -12.77
#